data_AF-A0A9E6BRM3-F1
#
_entry.id   AF-A0A9E6BRM3-F1
#
_cell.length_a   1.000
_cell.length_b   1.000
_cell.length_c   1.000
_cell.angle_alpha   90.00
_cell.angle_beta   90.00
_cell.angle_gamma   90.00
#
_symmetry.space_group_name_H-M   'P 1'
#
loop_
_entity.id
_entity.type
_entity.pdbx_description
1 polymer ?
#
loop_
_entity_poly.entity_id
_entity_poly.type
_entity_poly.pdbx_seq_one_letter_code
_entity_poly.pdbx_strand_id
1 'polypeptide(L)'
;MLSTIAMTLLLGPFGQLEPGDTVRSLTVDGRERTYLVHVPPSYDGTKPFPVILIFHGGGSNARQMVRFCGLNEKADQAGFLAVYPNGTGRRERMLTWNAGNCCGYARWHNVDDVKFVRVLLKDLGKIAKIDPKRVYATGMSNGGMMAYRLASELSEMIAAIAPVSGPMGTEKCHPNRPVSVIHFHGTEDLFAPFEGGRGRRSISQTEFYSVEHSIRAWVKANGCPEAPVVENEPDRTEDGTTVVRKT
;
A
#
# COMPACT_ATOMS: atom_id res chain seq x y z
N MET A 1 -19.08 30.64 -46.64
CA MET A 1 -18.78 29.23 -46.31
C MET A 1 -18.11 29.20 -44.95
N LEU A 2 -18.88 28.97 -43.88
CA LEU A 2 -18.35 28.76 -42.53
C LEU A 2 -18.51 27.28 -42.23
N SER A 3 -17.38 26.57 -42.20
CA SER A 3 -17.32 25.14 -41.93
C SER A 3 -17.55 24.91 -40.44
N THR A 4 -18.72 24.40 -40.08
CA THR A 4 -19.04 23.98 -38.71
C THR A 4 -18.41 22.61 -38.47
N ILE A 5 -17.34 22.56 -37.67
CA ILE A 5 -16.77 21.30 -37.19
C ILE A 5 -17.71 20.78 -36.11
N ALA A 6 -18.50 19.77 -36.44
CA ALA A 6 -19.28 19.01 -35.47
C ALA A 6 -18.32 18.07 -34.73
N MET A 7 -17.93 18.45 -33.51
CA MET A 7 -17.22 17.56 -32.59
C MET A 7 -18.24 16.57 -32.01
N THR A 8 -18.32 15.40 -32.62
CA THR A 8 -19.16 14.30 -32.12
C THR A 8 -18.52 13.76 -30.84
N LEU A 9 -19.04 14.16 -29.67
CA LEU A 9 -18.77 13.47 -28.43
C LEU A 9 -19.44 12.09 -28.50
N LEU A 10 -18.67 11.06 -28.80
CA LEU A 10 -19.07 9.67 -28.55
C LEU A 10 -19.07 9.46 -27.03
N LEU A 11 -20.25 9.60 -26.42
CA LEU A 11 -20.50 9.15 -25.06
C LEU A 11 -20.44 7.61 -25.06
N GLY A 12 -19.26 7.07 -24.76
CA GLY A 12 -19.10 5.64 -24.47
C GLY A 12 -19.97 5.21 -23.28
N PRO A 13 -20.42 3.94 -23.24
CA PRO A 13 -21.31 3.47 -22.19
C PRO A 13 -20.51 3.42 -20.88
N PHE A 14 -20.88 4.22 -19.89
CA PHE A 14 -20.42 4.13 -18.49
C PHE A 14 -18.91 3.84 -18.26
N GLY A 15 -18.14 4.92 -18.05
CA GLY A 15 -17.10 5.01 -17.01
C GLY A 15 -15.96 4.00 -17.02
N GLN A 16 -15.47 3.57 -18.18
CA GLN A 16 -14.27 2.76 -18.27
C GLN A 16 -13.02 3.61 -17.97
N LEU A 17 -12.17 3.12 -17.08
CA LEU A 17 -10.85 3.70 -16.83
C LEU A 17 -9.97 3.49 -18.08
N GLU A 18 -9.37 4.56 -18.60
CA GLU A 18 -8.45 4.51 -19.74
C GLU A 18 -6.99 4.51 -19.29
N PRO A 19 -6.04 4.02 -20.11
CA PRO A 19 -4.61 4.12 -19.84
C PRO A 19 -4.16 5.55 -19.46
N GLY A 20 -3.25 5.63 -18.50
CA GLY A 20 -2.75 6.88 -17.92
C GLY A 20 -3.17 7.11 -16.48
N ASP A 21 -3.00 8.36 -16.02
CA ASP A 21 -3.20 8.72 -14.61
C ASP A 21 -4.56 9.42 -14.41
N THR A 22 -5.36 8.89 -13.49
CA THR A 22 -6.64 9.46 -13.09
C THR A 22 -6.68 9.71 -11.58
N VAL A 23 -7.11 10.90 -11.15
CA VAL A 23 -7.40 11.18 -9.74
C VAL A 23 -8.90 11.03 -9.50
N ARG A 24 -9.26 10.37 -8.41
CA ARG A 24 -10.64 10.17 -8.00
C ARG A 24 -10.86 10.67 -6.58
N SER A 25 -12.07 11.15 -6.34
CA SER A 25 -12.54 11.61 -5.04
C SER A 25 -13.76 10.80 -4.63
N LEU A 26 -13.85 10.51 -3.33
CA LEU A 26 -14.99 9.85 -2.70
C LEU A 26 -15.22 10.42 -1.31
N THR A 27 -16.43 10.27 -0.79
CA THR A 27 -16.76 10.68 0.59
C THR A 27 -16.77 9.46 1.51
N VAL A 28 -16.00 9.51 2.60
CA VAL A 28 -15.99 8.49 3.67
C VAL A 28 -16.13 9.21 5.00
N ASP A 29 -17.15 8.85 5.77
CA ASP A 29 -17.43 9.46 7.09
C ASP A 29 -17.52 10.99 7.03
N GLY A 30 -18.21 11.50 6.00
CA GLY A 30 -18.39 12.94 5.78
C GLY A 30 -17.11 13.68 5.35
N ARG A 31 -16.01 12.96 5.10
CA ARG A 31 -14.74 13.52 4.66
C ARG A 31 -14.47 13.18 3.20
N GLU A 32 -14.05 14.16 2.42
CA GLU A 32 -13.51 13.91 1.09
C GLU A 32 -12.16 13.17 1.20
N ARG A 33 -12.06 12.05 0.49
CA ARG A 33 -10.86 11.23 0.36
C ARG A 33 -10.53 11.08 -1.11
N THR A 34 -9.24 11.04 -1.44
CA THR A 34 -8.79 10.95 -2.83
C THR A 34 -7.82 9.80 -3.03
N TYR A 35 -7.75 9.33 -4.27
CA TYR A 35 -6.73 8.38 -4.70
C TYR A 35 -6.36 8.62 -6.17
N LEU A 36 -5.11 8.35 -6.50
CA LEU A 36 -4.61 8.36 -7.88
C LEU A 36 -4.56 6.91 -8.37
N VAL A 37 -4.98 6.69 -9.61
CA VAL A 37 -4.82 5.41 -10.30
C VAL A 37 -3.97 5.64 -11.52
N HIS A 38 -2.92 4.84 -11.66
CA HIS A 38 -2.17 4.69 -12.88
C HIS A 38 -2.60 3.40 -13.57
N VAL A 39 -3.02 3.54 -14.82
CA VAL A 39 -3.57 2.47 -15.66
C VAL A 39 -2.56 2.17 -16.76
N PRO A 40 -2.04 0.93 -16.86
CA PRO A 40 -1.02 0.61 -17.83
C PRO A 40 -1.59 0.59 -19.26
N PRO A 41 -0.79 0.85 -20.30
CA PRO A 41 -1.21 0.79 -21.70
C PRO A 41 -1.82 -0.55 -22.14
N SER A 42 -1.50 -1.63 -21.43
CA SER A 42 -2.02 -2.97 -21.69
C SER A 42 -3.46 -3.19 -21.19
N TYR A 43 -4.03 -2.26 -20.42
CA TYR A 43 -5.40 -2.37 -19.91
C TYR A 43 -6.43 -1.94 -20.95
N ASP A 44 -7.26 -2.89 -21.39
CA ASP A 44 -8.33 -2.68 -22.37
C ASP A 44 -9.75 -2.74 -21.75
N GLY A 45 -9.85 -2.88 -20.43
CA GLY A 45 -11.09 -3.04 -19.66
C GLY A 45 -11.86 -4.34 -19.89
N THR A 46 -11.39 -5.23 -20.75
CA THR A 46 -12.07 -6.48 -21.08
C THR A 46 -11.68 -7.63 -20.14
N LYS A 47 -10.48 -7.58 -19.55
CA LYS A 47 -9.94 -8.63 -18.66
C LYS A 47 -9.76 -8.14 -17.22
N PRO A 48 -9.96 -9.02 -16.20
CA PRO A 48 -9.65 -8.68 -14.82
C PRO A 48 -8.16 -8.39 -14.60
N PHE A 49 -7.83 -7.21 -14.08
CA PHE A 49 -6.46 -6.80 -13.77
C PHE A 49 -6.13 -6.91 -12.27
N PRO A 50 -4.91 -7.31 -11.90
CA PRO A 50 -4.41 -7.14 -10.54
C PRO A 50 -4.44 -5.67 -10.10
N VAL A 51 -4.56 -5.47 -8.80
CA VAL A 51 -4.48 -4.15 -8.18
C VAL A 51 -3.34 -4.16 -7.16
N ILE A 52 -2.50 -3.13 -7.18
CA ILE A 52 -1.56 -2.87 -6.09
C ILE A 52 -1.92 -1.53 -5.46
N LEU A 53 -2.32 -1.58 -4.17
CA LEU A 53 -2.50 -0.41 -3.32
C LEU A 53 -1.13 0.04 -2.79
N ILE A 54 -0.76 1.29 -3.02
CA ILE A 54 0.58 1.83 -2.79
C ILE A 54 0.47 3.03 -1.86
N PHE A 55 0.86 2.81 -0.60
CA PHE A 55 0.68 3.78 0.48
C PHE A 55 1.93 4.63 0.69
N HIS A 56 1.75 5.95 0.69
CA HIS A 56 2.82 6.90 1.00
C HIS A 56 3.21 6.86 2.49
N GLY A 57 4.46 7.24 2.79
CA GLY A 57 4.93 7.43 4.16
C GLY A 57 4.29 8.63 4.87
N GLY A 58 4.44 8.71 6.19
CA GLY A 58 3.86 9.78 7.00
C GLY A 58 4.42 11.15 6.62
N GLY A 59 3.56 12.16 6.48
CA GLY A 59 3.93 13.51 6.04
C GLY A 59 4.04 13.67 4.52
N SER A 60 3.69 12.65 3.74
CA SER A 60 3.71 12.65 2.27
C SER A 60 2.29 12.66 1.67
N ASN A 61 2.16 12.36 0.38
CA ASN A 61 0.90 12.18 -0.36
C ASN A 61 1.10 11.28 -1.60
N ALA A 62 -0.01 10.93 -2.26
CA ALA A 62 -0.03 10.04 -3.43
C ALA A 62 0.91 10.50 -4.56
N ARG A 63 0.92 11.80 -4.91
CA ARG A 63 1.76 12.31 -6.00
C ARG A 63 3.26 12.21 -5.69
N GLN A 64 3.64 12.39 -4.42
CA GLN A 64 5.01 12.18 -3.97
C GLN A 64 5.39 10.70 -4.01
N MET A 65 4.48 9.80 -3.64
CA MET A 65 4.72 8.36 -3.71
C MET A 65 4.91 7.87 -5.15
N VAL A 66 4.11 8.36 -6.11
CA VAL A 66 4.28 8.08 -7.55
C VAL A 66 5.71 8.40 -8.00
N ARG A 67 6.23 9.59 -7.65
CA ARG A 67 7.60 10.01 -8.01
C ARG A 67 8.70 9.24 -7.27
N PHE A 68 8.37 8.61 -6.14
CA PHE A 68 9.33 7.99 -5.25
C PHE A 68 9.60 6.52 -5.58
N CYS A 69 8.56 5.76 -5.98
CA CYS A 69 8.63 4.29 -5.93
C CYS A 69 8.83 3.58 -7.27
N GLY A 70 8.71 4.27 -8.41
CA GLY A 70 8.86 3.65 -9.74
C GLY A 70 7.79 2.61 -10.12
N LEU A 71 6.71 2.48 -9.34
CA LEU A 71 5.71 1.44 -9.56
C LEU A 71 4.79 1.70 -10.76
N ASN A 72 4.75 2.91 -11.33
CA ASN A 72 4.08 3.16 -12.61
C ASN A 72 4.78 2.43 -13.76
N GLU A 73 6.10 2.60 -13.91
CA GLU A 73 6.88 1.89 -14.93
C GLU A 73 6.78 0.37 -14.76
N LYS A 74 6.75 -0.10 -13.51
CA LYS A 74 6.55 -1.52 -13.23
C LYS A 74 5.14 -2.00 -13.58
N ALA A 75 4.12 -1.15 -13.38
CA ALA A 75 2.73 -1.43 -13.76
C ALA A 75 2.59 -1.59 -15.28
N ASP A 76 3.24 -0.72 -16.06
CA ASP A 76 3.28 -0.79 -17.52
C ASP A 76 3.90 -2.10 -18.01
N GLN A 77 5.01 -2.50 -17.40
CA GLN A 77 5.75 -3.71 -17.77
C GLN A 77 5.03 -5.00 -17.36
N ALA A 78 4.43 -5.03 -16.16
CA ALA A 78 3.92 -6.26 -15.55
C ALA A 78 2.39 -6.41 -15.63
N GLY A 79 1.67 -5.36 -16.03
CA GLY A 79 0.22 -5.39 -16.23
C GLY A 79 -0.58 -5.44 -14.93
N PHE A 80 -0.58 -4.35 -14.17
CA PHE A 80 -1.45 -4.17 -13.00
C PHE A 80 -1.91 -2.72 -12.84
N LEU A 81 -3.02 -2.48 -12.13
CA LEU A 81 -3.44 -1.13 -11.76
C LEU A 81 -2.64 -0.69 -10.52
N ALA A 82 -1.91 0.42 -10.65
CA ALA A 82 -1.17 1.03 -9.54
C ALA A 82 -2.05 2.10 -8.89
N VAL A 83 -2.47 1.87 -7.65
CA VAL A 83 -3.43 2.70 -6.94
C VAL A 83 -2.74 3.36 -5.76
N TYR A 84 -2.75 4.69 -5.70
CA TYR A 84 -2.08 5.50 -4.68
C TYR A 84 -3.12 6.28 -3.88
N PRO A 85 -3.61 5.73 -2.75
CA PRO A 85 -4.55 6.43 -1.89
C PRO A 85 -3.87 7.61 -1.16
N ASN A 86 -4.61 8.69 -0.92
CA ASN A 86 -4.19 9.76 -0.01
C ASN A 86 -4.66 9.50 1.42
N GLY A 87 -3.75 9.67 2.38
CA GLY A 87 -4.06 9.65 3.80
C GLY A 87 -4.84 10.89 4.23
N THR A 88 -4.82 11.20 5.52
CA THR A 88 -5.46 12.41 6.07
C THR A 88 -4.46 13.25 6.86
N GLY A 89 -4.62 14.58 6.81
CA GLY A 89 -3.76 15.52 7.51
C GLY A 89 -4.35 16.92 7.62
N ARG A 90 -3.69 17.81 8.38
CA ARG A 90 -4.11 19.22 8.52
C ARG A 90 -3.73 20.09 7.32
N ARG A 91 -2.72 19.67 6.55
CA ARG A 91 -2.28 20.36 5.34
C ARG A 91 -2.42 19.41 4.18
N GLU A 92 -2.89 19.89 3.03
CA GLU A 92 -3.23 19.08 1.86
C GLU A 92 -2.10 18.14 1.39
N ARG A 93 -0.84 18.49 1.65
CA ARG A 93 0.34 17.74 1.21
C ARG A 93 1.06 16.95 2.29
N MET A 94 0.64 17.08 3.56
CA MET A 94 1.24 16.34 4.69
C MET A 94 0.20 15.43 5.31
N LEU A 95 0.11 14.22 4.78
CA LEU A 95 -0.92 13.25 5.12
C LEU A 95 -0.31 12.06 5.87
N THR A 96 -1.16 11.39 6.64
CA THR A 96 -0.79 10.24 7.49
C THR A 96 -1.89 9.19 7.45
N TRP A 97 -1.57 7.99 7.90
CA TRP A 97 -2.46 6.84 8.05
C TRP A 97 -2.64 6.48 9.51
N ASN A 98 -3.84 6.07 9.88
CA ASN A 98 -4.13 5.42 11.15
C ASN A 98 -3.75 3.94 11.08
N ALA A 99 -2.46 3.66 11.21
CA ALA A 99 -1.91 2.31 11.10
C ALA A 99 -1.75 1.57 12.46
N GLY A 100 -2.44 2.05 13.50
CA GLY A 100 -2.33 1.53 14.87
C GLY A 100 -1.59 2.52 15.78
N ASN A 101 -0.37 2.18 16.20
CA ASN A 101 0.45 3.02 17.08
C ASN A 101 1.07 4.25 16.36
N CYS A 102 1.21 4.21 15.04
CA CYS A 102 1.74 5.30 14.22
C CYS A 102 0.65 5.86 13.30
N CYS A 103 0.60 7.15 13.04
CA CYS A 103 1.18 8.30 13.75
C CYS A 103 0.53 9.55 13.16
N GLY A 104 0.73 10.70 13.81
CA GLY A 104 0.25 11.97 13.30
C GLY A 104 -1.28 12.07 13.23
N TYR A 105 -1.78 12.91 12.33
CA TYR A 105 -3.17 13.35 12.32
C TYR A 105 -4.16 12.19 12.25
N ALA A 106 -3.98 11.26 11.31
CA ALA A 106 -4.95 10.20 11.08
C ALA A 106 -5.10 9.30 12.32
N ARG A 107 -3.99 8.94 12.97
CA ARG A 107 -3.99 8.21 14.23
C ARG A 107 -4.61 9.02 15.37
N TRP A 108 -4.24 10.29 15.55
CA TRP A 108 -4.74 11.11 16.66
C TRP A 108 -6.23 11.43 16.57
N HIS A 109 -6.77 11.49 15.35
CA HIS A 109 -8.19 11.73 15.10
C HIS A 109 -8.98 10.44 14.84
N ASN A 110 -8.37 9.27 15.08
CA ASN A 110 -8.99 7.96 14.87
C ASN A 110 -9.67 7.82 13.49
N VAL A 111 -8.98 8.27 12.43
CA VAL A 111 -9.49 8.18 11.06
C VAL A 111 -9.61 6.71 10.66
N ASP A 112 -10.75 6.31 10.10
CA ASP A 112 -10.99 4.95 9.63
C ASP A 112 -10.42 4.74 8.21
N ASP A 113 -9.10 4.54 8.14
CA ASP A 113 -8.41 4.30 6.88
C ASP A 113 -8.68 2.90 6.30
N VAL A 114 -9.09 1.94 7.12
CA VAL A 114 -9.49 0.60 6.68
C VAL A 114 -10.80 0.67 5.91
N LYS A 115 -11.81 1.37 6.45
CA LYS A 115 -13.07 1.65 5.74
C LYS A 115 -12.85 2.47 4.49
N PHE A 116 -11.97 3.46 4.52
CA PHE A 116 -11.61 4.20 3.32
C PHE A 116 -11.11 3.29 2.20
N VAL A 117 -10.15 2.40 2.47
CA VAL A 117 -9.63 1.46 1.46
C VAL A 117 -10.72 0.50 0.97
N ARG A 118 -11.60 0.02 1.86
CA ARG A 118 -12.75 -0.81 1.48
C ARG A 118 -13.70 -0.07 0.51
N VAL A 119 -14.00 1.20 0.75
CA VAL A 119 -14.84 2.02 -0.13
C VAL A 119 -14.11 2.33 -1.44
N LEU A 120 -12.81 2.61 -1.39
CA LEU A 120 -11.98 2.83 -2.57
C LEU A 120 -12.00 1.63 -3.51
N LEU A 121 -11.77 0.41 -3.02
CA LEU A 121 -11.80 -0.80 -3.86
C LEU A 121 -13.17 -1.04 -4.51
N LYS A 122 -14.26 -0.69 -3.80
CA LYS A 122 -15.62 -0.72 -4.35
C LYS A 122 -15.82 0.34 -5.44
N ASP A 123 -15.28 1.55 -5.27
CA ASP A 123 -15.33 2.60 -6.30
C ASP A 123 -14.53 2.20 -7.53
N LEU A 124 -13.32 1.68 -7.35
CA LEU A 124 -12.47 1.20 -8.44
C LEU A 124 -13.14 0.07 -9.23
N GLY A 125 -13.80 -0.87 -8.56
CA GLY A 125 -14.52 -1.98 -9.22
C GLY A 125 -15.74 -1.53 -10.06
N LYS A 126 -16.23 -0.29 -9.91
CA LYS A 126 -17.32 0.25 -10.74
C LYS A 126 -16.84 0.78 -12.09
N ILE A 127 -15.55 1.10 -12.18
CA ILE A 127 -14.96 1.81 -13.32
C ILE A 127 -13.82 1.02 -13.99
N ALA A 128 -13.36 -0.04 -13.33
CA ALA A 128 -12.34 -0.93 -13.83
C ALA A 128 -12.69 -2.39 -13.53
N LYS A 129 -12.34 -3.28 -14.47
CA LYS A 129 -12.45 -4.72 -14.31
C LYS A 129 -11.25 -5.22 -13.50
N ILE A 130 -11.41 -5.24 -12.18
CA ILE A 130 -10.38 -5.71 -11.25
C ILE A 130 -10.51 -7.22 -10.97
N ASP A 131 -9.40 -7.87 -10.68
CA ASP A 131 -9.37 -9.23 -10.17
C ASP A 131 -9.41 -9.22 -8.63
N PRO A 132 -10.54 -9.61 -8.00
CA PRO A 132 -10.67 -9.56 -6.55
C PRO A 132 -9.75 -10.55 -5.81
N LYS A 133 -9.15 -11.52 -6.50
CA LYS A 133 -8.19 -12.46 -5.92
C LYS A 133 -6.75 -11.96 -6.00
N ARG A 134 -6.49 -10.88 -6.75
CA ARG A 134 -5.15 -10.31 -6.98
C ARG A 134 -5.10 -8.84 -6.59
N VAL A 135 -5.53 -8.53 -5.37
CA VAL A 135 -5.37 -7.21 -4.75
C VAL A 135 -4.27 -7.28 -3.71
N TYR A 136 -3.23 -6.47 -3.89
CA TYR A 136 -2.04 -6.45 -3.05
C TYR A 136 -1.89 -5.07 -2.37
N ALA A 137 -1.15 -5.01 -1.27
CA ALA A 137 -0.83 -3.73 -0.64
C ALA A 137 0.67 -3.59 -0.31
N THR A 138 1.22 -2.42 -0.58
CA THR A 138 2.61 -2.06 -0.26
C THR A 138 2.68 -0.60 0.15
N GLY A 139 3.77 -0.20 0.77
CA GLY A 139 4.00 1.18 1.15
C GLY A 139 5.26 1.32 1.99
N MET A 140 5.70 2.56 2.17
CA MET A 140 6.88 2.87 2.96
C MET A 140 6.51 3.46 4.33
N SER A 141 7.25 3.11 5.38
CA SER A 141 7.08 3.67 6.73
C SER A 141 5.63 3.55 7.19
N ASN A 142 4.97 4.64 7.61
CA ASN A 142 3.54 4.65 7.99
C ASN A 142 2.62 4.00 6.93
N GLY A 143 2.95 4.06 5.63
CA GLY A 143 2.24 3.35 4.58
C GLY A 143 2.48 1.82 4.57
N GLY A 144 3.68 1.37 4.91
CA GLY A 144 3.98 -0.05 5.13
C GLY A 144 3.23 -0.59 6.35
N MET A 145 3.16 0.20 7.42
CA MET A 145 2.34 -0.13 8.60
C MET A 145 0.86 -0.23 8.22
N MET A 146 0.37 0.64 7.32
CA MET A 146 -1.00 0.56 6.81
C MET A 146 -1.23 -0.73 6.01
N ALA A 147 -0.26 -1.19 5.20
CA ALA A 147 -0.37 -2.47 4.50
C ALA A 147 -0.57 -3.64 5.47
N TYR A 148 0.16 -3.68 6.59
CA TYR A 148 -0.06 -4.65 7.66
C TYR A 148 -1.47 -4.57 8.26
N ARG A 149 -1.94 -3.36 8.57
CA ARG A 149 -3.29 -3.13 9.11
C ARG A 149 -4.37 -3.67 8.17
N LEU A 150 -4.23 -3.41 6.87
CA LEU A 150 -5.16 -3.90 5.84
C LEU A 150 -5.10 -5.42 5.69
N ALA A 151 -3.92 -6.03 5.73
CA ALA A 151 -3.81 -7.48 5.68
C ALA A 151 -4.53 -8.15 6.87
N SER A 152 -4.48 -7.54 8.04
CA SER A 152 -5.19 -8.05 9.23
C SER A 152 -6.70 -7.85 9.13
N GLU A 153 -7.17 -6.65 8.76
CA GLU A 153 -8.60 -6.29 8.88
C GLU A 153 -9.41 -6.46 7.58
N LEU A 154 -8.73 -6.53 6.44
CA LEU A 154 -9.29 -6.78 5.10
C LEU A 154 -8.68 -8.04 4.46
N SER A 155 -8.30 -9.03 5.26
CA SER A 155 -7.69 -10.28 4.78
C SER A 155 -8.51 -10.99 3.69
N GLU A 156 -9.82 -10.80 3.63
CA GLU A 156 -10.69 -11.31 2.56
C GLU A 156 -10.46 -10.62 1.21
N MET A 157 -10.02 -9.36 1.22
CA MET A 157 -9.74 -8.54 0.04
C MET A 157 -8.26 -8.51 -0.32
N ILE A 158 -7.34 -8.61 0.64
CA ILE A 158 -5.90 -8.47 0.41
C ILE A 158 -5.24 -9.84 0.25
N ALA A 159 -4.68 -10.10 -0.93
CA ALA A 159 -4.03 -11.37 -1.27
C ALA A 159 -2.63 -11.49 -0.64
N ALA A 160 -1.83 -10.43 -0.72
CA ALA A 160 -0.50 -10.36 -0.11
C ALA A 160 -0.07 -8.91 0.15
N ILE A 161 0.94 -8.74 1.01
CA ILE A 161 1.53 -7.44 1.30
C ILE A 161 3.05 -7.41 1.19
N ALA A 162 3.57 -6.24 0.84
CA ALA A 162 5.01 -5.95 0.72
C ALA A 162 5.42 -4.65 1.43
N PRO A 163 5.31 -4.53 2.78
CA PRO A 163 5.73 -3.35 3.53
C PRO A 163 7.23 -3.07 3.46
N VAL A 164 7.60 -1.78 3.38
CA VAL A 164 8.98 -1.30 3.36
C VAL A 164 9.21 -0.31 4.51
N SER A 165 10.25 -0.53 5.31
CA SER A 165 10.65 0.34 6.44
C SER A 165 9.50 0.67 7.41
N GLY A 166 8.55 -0.25 7.57
CA GLY A 166 7.29 -0.02 8.28
C GLY A 166 6.83 -1.27 9.01
N PRO A 167 7.22 -1.47 10.29
CA PRO A 167 6.80 -2.63 11.06
C PRO A 167 5.29 -2.61 11.36
N MET A 168 4.72 -3.73 11.75
CA MET A 168 3.31 -3.81 12.13
C MET A 168 3.01 -2.82 13.27
N GLY A 169 1.98 -1.99 13.10
CA GLY A 169 1.62 -0.94 14.06
C GLY A 169 0.67 -1.39 15.18
N THR A 170 0.34 -2.67 15.26
CA THR A 170 -0.60 -3.25 16.22
C THR A 170 0.09 -4.32 17.05
N GLU A 171 -0.40 -4.55 18.27
CA GLU A 171 0.11 -5.62 19.13
C GLU A 171 -0.19 -6.99 18.54
N LYS A 172 -1.38 -7.16 17.97
CA LYS A 172 -1.88 -8.41 17.40
C LYS A 172 -2.41 -8.17 15.99
N CYS A 173 -2.51 -9.26 15.23
CA CYS A 173 -3.24 -9.31 13.97
C CYS A 173 -4.21 -10.51 14.01
N HIS A 174 -5.34 -10.36 13.32
CA HIS A 174 -6.43 -11.33 13.29
C HIS A 174 -7.02 -11.47 11.88
N PRO A 175 -6.20 -11.88 10.88
CA PRO A 175 -6.73 -12.09 9.54
C PRO A 175 -7.69 -13.30 9.53
N ASN A 176 -8.76 -13.20 8.74
CA ASN A 176 -9.77 -14.26 8.55
C ASN A 176 -9.25 -15.42 7.68
N ARG A 177 -8.13 -15.21 6.97
CA ARG A 177 -7.40 -16.22 6.21
C ARG A 177 -5.91 -15.89 6.17
N PRO A 178 -5.01 -16.84 5.90
CA PRO A 178 -3.61 -16.53 5.68
C PRO A 178 -3.41 -15.49 4.57
N VAL A 179 -2.49 -14.55 4.80
CA VAL A 179 -2.07 -13.51 3.84
C VAL A 179 -0.56 -13.60 3.68
N SER A 180 -0.08 -13.67 2.43
CA SER A 180 1.37 -13.71 2.19
C SER A 180 2.00 -12.37 2.55
N VAL A 181 3.15 -12.40 3.23
CA VAL A 181 3.87 -11.20 3.67
C VAL A 181 5.31 -11.31 3.21
N ILE A 182 5.80 -10.26 2.55
CA ILE A 182 7.23 -10.02 2.36
C ILE A 182 7.56 -8.66 2.98
N HIS A 183 8.60 -8.56 3.80
CA HIS A 183 8.94 -7.34 4.52
C HIS A 183 10.36 -6.91 4.20
N PHE A 184 10.56 -5.62 3.96
CA PHE A 184 11.87 -5.03 3.73
C PHE A 184 12.17 -3.98 4.81
N HIS A 185 13.30 -4.10 5.49
CA HIS A 185 13.70 -3.15 6.54
C HIS A 185 15.23 -3.07 6.64
N GLY A 186 15.75 -1.86 6.84
CA GLY A 186 17.17 -1.66 7.13
C GLY A 186 17.47 -1.88 8.61
N THR A 187 18.51 -2.66 8.93
CA THR A 187 18.94 -2.89 10.32
C THR A 187 19.40 -1.60 11.01
N GLU A 188 19.85 -0.60 10.24
CA GLU A 188 20.27 0.72 10.72
C GLU A 188 19.20 1.82 10.55
N ASP A 189 17.92 1.47 10.40
CA ASP A 189 16.86 2.47 10.26
C ASP A 189 16.76 3.36 11.52
N LEU A 190 17.16 4.63 11.39
CA LEU A 190 17.17 5.60 12.48
C LEU A 190 15.80 6.27 12.73
N PHE A 191 14.79 5.98 11.91
CA PHE A 191 13.43 6.51 12.03
C PHE A 191 12.48 5.50 12.67
N ALA A 192 12.45 4.27 12.15
CA ALA A 192 11.70 3.15 12.70
C ALA A 192 12.69 2.00 12.97
N PRO A 193 13.29 1.93 14.16
CA PRO A 193 14.39 0.99 14.43
C PRO A 193 13.99 -0.46 14.21
N PHE A 194 14.90 -1.25 13.65
CA PHE A 194 14.70 -2.68 13.39
C PHE A 194 14.33 -3.46 14.65
N GLU A 195 15.02 -3.16 15.76
CA GLU A 195 14.78 -3.73 17.09
C GLU A 195 13.58 -3.12 17.83
N GLY A 196 12.85 -2.19 17.18
CA GLY A 196 11.74 -1.47 17.79
C GLY A 196 12.17 -0.31 18.70
N GLY A 197 11.19 0.27 19.38
CA GLY A 197 11.36 1.46 20.22
C GLY A 197 11.31 2.76 19.43
N ARG A 198 11.87 3.82 20.01
CA ARG A 198 11.89 5.16 19.40
C ARG A 198 13.12 5.40 18.54
N GLY A 199 12.89 5.72 17.27
CA GLY A 199 13.97 6.12 16.35
C GLY A 199 14.61 7.44 16.76
N ARG A 200 15.94 7.49 16.75
CA ARG A 200 16.75 8.67 17.12
C ARG A 200 16.51 9.88 16.21
N ARG A 201 16.07 9.63 14.96
CA ARG A 201 15.69 10.66 13.98
C ARG A 201 14.19 10.72 13.74
N SER A 202 13.40 9.97 14.50
CA SER A 202 11.95 9.94 14.34
C SER A 202 11.32 11.27 14.73
N ILE A 203 10.55 11.84 13.81
CA ILE A 203 9.78 13.07 14.05
C ILE A 203 8.43 12.80 14.73
N SER A 204 7.92 11.56 14.70
CA SER A 204 6.62 11.21 15.28
C SER A 204 6.69 10.83 16.76
N GLN A 205 7.90 10.60 17.30
CA GLN A 205 8.16 10.02 18.62
C GLN A 205 7.35 8.74 18.90
N THR A 206 6.97 8.02 17.85
CA THR A 206 6.25 6.74 17.95
C THR A 206 7.16 5.70 18.58
N GLU A 207 6.59 4.93 19.51
CA GLU A 207 7.20 3.71 20.02
C GLU A 207 6.87 2.58 19.02
N PHE A 208 7.82 2.22 18.17
CA PHE A 208 7.62 1.19 17.15
C PHE A 208 7.74 -0.22 17.75
N TYR A 209 6.93 -1.16 17.27
CA TYR A 209 7.23 -2.57 17.45
C TYR A 209 8.45 -2.96 16.61
N SER A 210 9.17 -3.99 17.02
CA SER A 210 10.30 -4.52 16.25
C SER A 210 9.85 -5.20 14.96
N VAL A 211 10.78 -5.37 14.02
CA VAL A 211 10.56 -6.22 12.84
C VAL A 211 10.30 -7.66 13.29
N GLU A 212 11.03 -8.16 14.28
CA GLU A 212 10.81 -9.50 14.83
C GLU A 212 9.39 -9.70 15.36
N HIS A 213 8.83 -8.71 16.09
CA HIS A 213 7.43 -8.74 16.54
C HIS A 213 6.48 -8.89 15.33
N SER A 214 6.72 -8.11 14.28
CA SER A 214 5.92 -8.15 13.06
C SER A 214 5.97 -9.52 12.40
N ILE A 215 7.17 -10.09 12.21
CA ILE A 215 7.35 -11.40 11.58
C ILE A 215 6.72 -12.51 12.42
N ARG A 216 6.98 -12.56 13.73
CA ARG A 216 6.41 -13.60 14.61
C ARG A 216 4.89 -13.56 14.66
N ALA A 217 4.30 -12.36 14.70
CA ALA A 217 2.85 -12.22 14.68
C ALA A 217 2.23 -12.82 13.41
N TRP A 218 2.87 -12.60 12.25
CA TRP A 218 2.39 -13.09 10.96
C TRP A 218 2.70 -14.56 10.70
N VAL A 219 3.84 -15.09 11.18
CA VAL A 219 4.13 -16.53 11.23
C VAL A 219 3.02 -17.26 11.98
N LYS A 220 2.67 -16.75 13.18
CA LYS A 220 1.57 -17.31 13.98
C LYS A 220 0.22 -17.19 13.28
N ALA A 221 -0.12 -16.00 12.76
CA ALA A 221 -1.42 -15.76 12.12
C ALA A 221 -1.63 -16.59 10.85
N ASN A 222 -0.55 -16.89 10.11
CA ASN A 222 -0.60 -17.73 8.91
C ASN A 222 -0.47 -19.23 9.20
N GLY A 223 -0.24 -19.64 10.45
CA GLY A 223 -0.03 -21.04 10.81
C GLY A 223 1.27 -21.62 10.26
N CYS A 224 2.29 -20.78 10.06
CA CYS A 224 3.63 -21.22 9.62
C CYS A 224 4.38 -21.88 10.80
N PRO A 225 5.36 -22.76 10.53
CA PRO A 225 6.27 -23.25 11.57
C PRO A 225 6.99 -22.09 12.29
N GLU A 226 7.07 -22.15 13.63
CA GLU A 226 7.70 -21.08 14.42
C GLU A 226 9.22 -21.03 14.27
N ALA A 227 9.86 -22.19 14.08
CA ALA A 227 11.28 -22.30 13.84
C ALA A 227 11.54 -22.33 12.32
N PRO A 228 12.24 -21.34 11.77
CA PRO A 228 12.59 -21.36 10.35
C PRO A 228 13.76 -22.31 10.09
N VAL A 229 13.79 -22.88 8.89
CA VAL A 229 15.00 -23.45 8.31
C VAL A 229 15.89 -22.30 7.85
N VAL A 230 17.15 -22.30 8.30
CA VAL A 230 18.11 -21.22 8.03
C VAL A 230 19.12 -21.70 7.00
N GLU A 231 19.22 -20.97 5.89
CA GLU A 231 20.14 -21.28 4.79
C GLU A 231 20.91 -20.01 4.40
N ASN A 232 22.22 -20.14 4.19
CA ASN A 232 23.00 -19.07 3.58
C ASN A 232 22.86 -19.19 2.06
N GLU A 233 22.39 -18.13 1.42
CA GLU A 233 22.36 -18.05 -0.03
C GLU A 233 23.78 -17.78 -0.57
N PRO A 234 24.12 -18.30 -1.75
CA PRO A 234 25.39 -17.99 -2.38
C PRO A 234 25.47 -16.51 -2.74
N ASP A 235 26.62 -15.89 -2.49
CA ASP A 235 26.90 -14.52 -2.90
C ASP A 235 26.86 -14.43 -4.43
N ARG A 236 26.02 -13.53 -4.96
CA ARG A 236 25.84 -13.34 -6.40
C ARG A 236 26.55 -12.11 -6.94
N THR A 237 27.10 -11.28 -6.04
CA THR A 237 27.76 -10.00 -6.32
C THR A 237 28.93 -9.79 -5.37
N GLU A 238 30.00 -9.16 -5.84
CA GLU A 238 31.17 -8.79 -5.00
C GLU A 238 30.96 -7.42 -4.35
N ASP A 239 29.88 -7.26 -3.58
CA ASP A 239 29.53 -6.00 -2.90
C ASP A 239 29.66 -6.05 -1.37
N GLY A 240 30.12 -7.18 -0.83
CA GLY A 240 30.28 -7.40 0.61
C GLY A 240 28.97 -7.68 1.36
N THR A 241 27.86 -7.88 0.65
CA THR A 241 26.59 -8.31 1.25
C THR A 241 26.50 -9.83 1.31
N THR A 242 25.79 -10.34 2.32
CA THR A 242 25.44 -11.76 2.42
C THR A 242 23.94 -11.88 2.63
N VAL A 243 23.35 -12.98 2.16
CA VAL A 243 21.91 -13.23 2.29
C VAL A 243 21.67 -14.50 3.09
N VAL A 244 20.92 -14.36 4.18
CA VAL A 244 20.44 -15.49 4.98
C VAL A 244 18.95 -15.67 4.74
N ARG A 245 18.57 -16.80 4.15
CA ARG A 245 17.18 -17.19 3.98
C ARG A 245 16.70 -17.89 5.24
N LYS A 246 15.48 -17.55 5.68
CA LYS A 246 14.76 -18.20 6.78
C LYS A 246 13.37 -18.60 6.27
N THR A 247 13.08 -19.90 6.13
CA THR A 247 11.79 -20.42 5.61
C THR A 247 11.01 -21.19 6.66
#